data_AF-A0AAX4EXU3-F1
#
_entry.id   AF-A0AAX4EXU3-F1
#
_cell.length_a   1.000
_cell.length_b   1.000
_cell.length_c   1.000
_cell.angle_alpha   90.00
_cell.angle_beta   90.00
_cell.angle_gamma   90.00
#
_symmetry.space_group_name_H-M   'P 1'
#
loop_
_entity.id
_entity.type
_entity.pdbx_description
1 polymer ?
#
loop_
_entity_poly.entity_id
_entity_poly.type
_entity_poly.pdbx_seq_one_letter_code
_entity_poly.pdbx_strand_id
1 'polypeptide(L)'
;MAFSDMLNDNVTLLRKNGDRVDGIKASVQPKKIFINRSDILIETGDLIQRKMSNGGEETYEVIDPGFHEGFGGIEAHYQMTHRKLGLPEAKAAVQSITYNISGPNARVNNHSTDNSVNTVNINPDVAEHISMLRQEVKRLLPQQDQQPALEVVDAIESQFESSTPSKVVVKTLLGALPSAGSIASIGSFLLSALGG
;
A
#
# COMPACT_ATOMS: atom_id res chain seq x y z
N MET A 1 41.87 11.39 0.81
CA MET A 1 40.45 11.57 1.18
C MET A 1 39.75 10.27 0.89
N ALA A 2 38.97 9.76 1.83
CA ALA A 2 38.20 8.53 1.63
C ALA A 2 36.99 8.84 0.75
N PHE A 3 36.53 7.84 -0.01
CA PHE A 3 35.32 7.97 -0.84
C PHE A 3 34.09 8.40 0.00
N SER A 4 34.03 7.97 1.26
CA SER A 4 32.99 8.34 2.22
C SER A 4 32.97 9.83 2.57
N ASP A 5 34.10 10.53 2.45
CA ASP A 5 34.20 11.98 2.74
C ASP A 5 33.48 12.84 1.68
N MET A 6 33.10 12.24 0.54
CA MET A 6 32.43 12.92 -0.58
C MET A 6 30.90 12.81 -0.52
N LEU A 7 30.35 12.04 0.44
CA LEU A 7 28.91 11.76 0.58
C LEU A 7 28.19 12.81 1.45
N ASN A 8 28.12 14.05 0.95
CA ASN A 8 27.56 15.17 1.70
C ASN A 8 26.02 15.30 1.58
N ASP A 9 25.42 14.64 0.58
CA ASP A 9 24.00 14.72 0.33
C ASP A 9 23.22 13.68 1.14
N ASN A 10 21.99 14.04 1.49
CA ASN A 10 21.01 13.11 2.04
C ASN A 10 19.90 12.92 1.00
N VAL A 11 19.71 11.66 0.60
CA VAL A 11 18.71 11.28 -0.40
C VAL A 11 17.77 10.22 0.14
N THR A 12 16.57 10.21 -0.43
CA THR A 12 15.54 9.20 -0.23
C THR A 12 15.42 8.38 -1.50
N LEU A 13 15.47 7.05 -1.37
CA LEU A 13 15.12 6.12 -2.44
C LEU A 13 13.62 5.83 -2.37
N LEU A 14 12.94 5.99 -3.50
CA LEU A 14 11.56 5.55 -3.71
C LEU A 14 11.60 4.47 -4.78
N ARG A 15 11.28 3.24 -4.39
CA ARG A 15 11.24 2.11 -5.30
C ARG A 15 9.91 2.04 -6.04
N LYS A 16 9.91 1.42 -7.22
CA LYS A 16 8.67 1.15 -7.98
C LYS A 16 7.66 0.30 -7.23
N ASN A 17 8.12 -0.58 -6.34
CA ASN A 17 7.25 -1.44 -5.52
C ASN A 17 6.55 -0.68 -4.37
N GLY A 18 6.84 0.62 -4.18
CA GLY A 18 6.28 1.45 -3.12
C GLY A 18 7.15 1.53 -1.86
N ASP A 19 8.24 0.76 -1.77
CA ASP A 19 9.16 0.85 -0.65
C ASP A 19 9.91 2.19 -0.68
N ARG A 20 10.09 2.75 0.52
CA ARG A 20 10.81 4.00 0.71
C ARG A 20 11.95 3.78 1.70
N VAL A 21 13.13 4.25 1.33
CA VAL A 21 14.32 4.23 2.19
C VAL A 21 14.85 5.65 2.31
N ASP A 22 14.66 6.24 3.48
CA ASP A 22 15.15 7.58 3.82
C ASP A 22 16.57 7.55 4.38
N GLY A 23 17.23 8.71 4.38
CA GLY A 23 18.48 8.90 5.13
C GLY A 23 19.73 8.37 4.44
N ILE A 24 19.69 8.14 3.12
CA ILE A 24 20.81 7.56 2.39
C ILE A 24 21.85 8.65 2.13
N LYS A 25 23.09 8.41 2.58
CA LYS A 25 24.22 9.27 2.27
C LYS A 25 24.66 9.06 0.83
N ALA A 26 24.71 10.15 0.08
CA ALA A 26 25.05 10.13 -1.34
C ALA A 26 25.96 11.30 -1.72
N SER A 27 26.60 11.19 -2.88
CA SER A 27 27.20 12.31 -3.59
C SER A 27 26.39 12.51 -4.87
N VAL A 28 25.57 13.56 -4.92
CA VAL A 28 24.73 13.86 -6.08
C VAL A 28 25.49 14.83 -7.00
N GLN A 29 25.88 14.36 -8.17
CA GLN A 29 26.61 15.14 -9.17
C GLN A 29 25.77 15.26 -10.45
N PRO A 30 26.06 16.21 -11.34
CA PRO A 30 25.24 16.44 -12.55
C PRO A 30 25.06 15.24 -13.49
N LYS A 31 25.99 14.28 -13.48
CA LYS A 31 25.98 13.11 -14.37
C LYS A 31 25.78 11.78 -13.65
N LYS A 32 26.21 11.69 -12.38
CA LYS A 32 26.22 10.46 -11.61
C LYS A 32 25.81 10.72 -10.16
N ILE A 33 25.19 9.73 -9.55
CA ILE A 33 24.98 9.69 -8.10
C ILE A 33 25.79 8.53 -7.55
N PHE A 34 26.49 8.78 -6.45
CA PHE A 34 27.29 7.78 -5.76
C PHE A 34 26.67 7.45 -4.41
N ILE A 35 26.47 6.17 -4.12
CA ILE A 35 25.97 5.69 -2.83
C ILE A 35 26.84 4.52 -2.40
N ASN A 36 27.40 4.60 -1.20
CA ASN A 36 28.24 3.53 -0.64
C ASN A 36 27.41 2.63 0.27
N ARG A 37 26.53 1.82 -0.33
CA ARG A 37 25.67 0.85 0.35
C ARG A 37 25.49 -0.38 -0.53
N SER A 38 25.45 -1.55 0.10
CA SER A 38 25.18 -2.84 -0.55
C SER A 38 23.95 -3.56 0.03
N ASP A 39 23.34 -2.99 1.07
CA ASP A 39 22.17 -3.55 1.77
C ASP A 39 20.84 -3.13 1.15
N ILE A 40 20.88 -2.23 0.16
CA ILE A 40 19.71 -1.74 -0.57
C ILE A 40 19.83 -2.12 -2.04
N LEU A 41 18.81 -2.78 -2.58
CA LEU A 41 18.66 -2.97 -4.02
C LEU A 41 18.08 -1.69 -4.65
N ILE A 42 18.75 -1.18 -5.68
CA ILE A 42 18.33 -0.05 -6.51
C ILE A 42 18.22 -0.55 -7.94
N GLU A 43 17.08 -0.30 -8.58
CA GLU A 43 16.77 -0.79 -9.92
C GLU A 43 16.50 0.36 -10.90
N THR A 44 16.52 0.04 -12.20
CA THR A 44 16.22 1.02 -13.24
C THR A 44 14.76 1.52 -13.13
N GLY A 45 14.63 2.85 -13.13
CA GLY A 45 13.40 3.61 -13.01
C GLY A 45 12.93 3.84 -11.58
N ASP A 46 13.72 3.44 -10.57
CA ASP A 46 13.53 3.93 -9.21
C ASP A 46 13.78 5.45 -9.15
N LEU A 47 13.26 6.11 -8.12
CA LEU A 47 13.43 7.55 -7.94
C LEU A 47 14.34 7.83 -6.75
N ILE A 48 15.26 8.77 -6.96
CA ILE A 48 16.10 9.34 -5.93
C ILE A 48 15.65 10.77 -5.68
N GLN A 49 15.19 11.07 -4.46
CA GLN A 49 14.82 12.41 -4.05
C GLN A 49 15.92 12.99 -3.16
N ARG A 50 16.53 14.09 -3.59
CA ARG A 50 17.52 14.84 -2.82
C ARG A 50 16.84 16.02 -2.14
N LYS A 51 17.05 16.15 -0.83
CA LYS A 51 16.65 17.34 -0.06
C LYS A 51 17.89 18.20 0.20
N MET A 52 17.90 19.40 -0.37
CA MET A 52 18.98 20.35 -0.19
C MET A 52 18.78 21.15 1.11
N SER A 53 19.88 21.59 1.72
CA SER A 53 19.87 22.35 2.98
C SER A 53 19.15 23.71 2.88
N ASN A 54 18.98 24.24 1.67
CA ASN A 54 18.23 25.47 1.40
C ASN A 54 16.72 25.24 1.21
N GLY A 55 16.22 24.03 1.47
CA GLY A 55 14.80 23.67 1.32
C GLY A 55 14.38 23.31 -0.10
N GLY A 56 15.30 23.32 -1.07
CA GLY A 56 15.01 22.84 -2.42
C GLY A 56 14.97 21.32 -2.49
N GLU A 57 14.09 20.78 -3.35
CA GLU A 57 13.98 19.35 -3.61
C GLU A 57 14.24 19.06 -5.09
N GLU A 58 15.03 18.02 -5.33
CA GLU A 58 15.32 17.52 -6.68
C GLU A 58 14.96 16.04 -6.73
N THR A 59 14.27 15.61 -7.78
CA THR A 59 13.95 14.20 -8.02
C THR A 59 14.67 13.73 -9.27
N TYR A 60 15.27 12.56 -9.18
CA TYR A 60 16.04 11.94 -10.24
C TYR A 60 15.49 10.54 -10.51
N GLU A 61 15.28 10.21 -11.78
CA GLU A 61 14.97 8.85 -12.21
C GLU A 61 16.27 8.09 -12.48
N VAL A 62 16.40 6.89 -11.91
CA VAL A 62 17.55 6.01 -12.13
C VAL A 62 17.46 5.43 -13.55
N ILE A 63 18.44 5.71 -14.40
CA ILE A 63 18.54 5.09 -15.73
C ILE A 63 19.29 3.76 -15.62
N ASP A 64 20.42 3.77 -14.93
CA ASP A 64 21.27 2.60 -14.71
C ASP A 64 21.84 2.67 -13.29
N PRO A 65 21.57 1.69 -12.41
CA PRO A 65 22.07 1.69 -11.04
C PRO A 65 23.60 1.55 -10.95
N GLY A 66 24.24 0.84 -11.90
CA GLY A 66 25.71 0.70 -11.93
C GLY A 66 26.30 0.19 -10.60
N PHE A 67 25.84 -0.96 -10.10
CA PHE A 67 26.37 -1.57 -8.88
C PHE A 67 27.76 -2.17 -9.11
N HIS A 68 28.70 -1.87 -8.22
CA HIS A 68 30.03 -2.43 -8.22
C HIS A 68 30.32 -3.16 -6.91
N GLU A 69 30.73 -4.41 -7.04
CA GLU A 69 31.23 -5.20 -5.92
C GLU A 69 32.45 -4.53 -5.29
N GLY A 70 32.56 -4.66 -3.96
CA GLY A 70 33.70 -4.13 -3.22
C GLY A 70 34.98 -4.82 -3.68
N PHE A 71 36.02 -4.03 -3.95
CA PHE A 71 37.31 -4.55 -4.37
C PHE A 71 38.46 -3.77 -3.71
N GLY A 72 39.31 -4.50 -2.98
CA GLY A 72 40.37 -3.90 -2.18
C GLY A 72 39.81 -3.10 -0.99
N GLY A 73 40.29 -1.87 -0.80
CA GLY A 73 39.83 -0.95 0.25
C GLY A 73 38.61 -0.10 -0.11
N ILE A 74 37.93 -0.42 -1.22
CA ILE A 74 36.71 0.27 -1.66
C ILE A 74 35.53 -0.66 -1.39
N GLU A 75 34.59 -0.18 -0.59
CA GLU A 75 33.34 -0.88 -0.29
C GLU A 75 32.44 -0.99 -1.52
N ALA A 76 31.51 -1.94 -1.48
CA ALA A 76 30.52 -2.11 -2.53
C ALA A 76 29.62 -0.87 -2.63
N HIS A 77 29.45 -0.35 -3.83
CA HIS A 77 28.81 0.94 -4.04
C HIS A 77 28.08 1.02 -5.38
N TYR A 78 27.17 1.99 -5.47
CA TYR A 78 26.45 2.35 -6.68
C TYR A 78 27.12 3.55 -7.35
N GLN A 79 27.27 3.46 -8.67
CA GLN A 79 27.66 4.57 -9.55
C GLN A 79 26.57 4.82 -10.59
N MET A 80 25.42 5.31 -10.13
CA MET A 80 24.24 5.35 -10.98
C MET A 80 24.23 6.50 -11.96
N THR A 81 23.73 6.24 -13.17
CA THR A 81 23.36 7.25 -14.15
C THR A 81 21.89 7.58 -13.99
N HIS A 82 21.54 8.87 -14.01
CA HIS A 82 20.20 9.33 -13.69
C HIS A 82 19.73 10.44 -14.63
N ARG A 83 18.42 10.68 -14.63
CA ARG A 83 17.78 11.82 -15.30
C ARG A 83 17.11 12.70 -14.26
N LYS A 84 17.45 13.99 -14.22
CA LYS A 84 16.72 14.96 -13.39
C LYS A 84 15.32 15.16 -13.96
N LEU A 85 14.30 14.96 -13.13
CA LEU A 85 12.91 15.20 -13.49
C LEU A 85 12.55 16.67 -13.25
N GLY A 86 11.80 17.28 -14.17
CA GLY A 86 11.25 18.62 -13.97
C GLY A 86 10.20 18.65 -12.85
N LEU A 87 9.81 19.82 -12.36
CA LEU A 87 8.76 19.95 -11.32
C LEU A 87 7.45 19.18 -11.62
N PRO A 88 6.86 19.24 -12.83
CA PRO A 88 5.66 18.46 -13.13
C PRO A 88 5.94 16.96 -13.25
N GLU A 89 7.07 16.57 -13.82
CA GLU A 89 7.47 15.17 -14.00
C GLU A 89 7.83 14.50 -12.67
N ALA A 90 8.50 15.24 -11.77
CA ALA A 90 8.82 14.80 -10.42
C ALA A 90 7.54 14.59 -9.60
N LYS A 91 6.59 15.52 -9.68
CA LYS A 91 5.28 15.35 -9.03
C LYS A 91 4.53 14.15 -9.60
N ALA A 92 4.50 13.97 -10.92
CA ALA A 92 3.83 12.83 -11.55
C ALA A 92 4.50 11.50 -11.19
N ALA A 93 5.84 11.43 -11.18
CA ALA A 93 6.60 10.22 -10.89
C ALA A 93 6.52 9.83 -9.40
N VAL A 94 6.54 10.81 -8.49
CA VAL A 94 6.30 10.56 -7.04
C VAL A 94 4.83 10.21 -6.78
N GLN A 95 3.88 10.72 -7.57
CA GLN A 95 2.46 10.37 -7.46
C GLN A 95 2.12 9.03 -8.12
N SER A 96 2.92 8.54 -9.07
CA SER A 96 2.79 7.21 -9.68
C SER A 96 3.41 6.11 -8.80
N ILE A 97 3.34 6.27 -7.48
CA ILE A 97 3.46 5.13 -6.57
C ILE A 97 2.27 4.23 -6.90
N THR A 98 2.58 3.04 -7.41
CA THR A 98 1.55 2.04 -7.70
C THR A 98 0.95 1.62 -6.36
N TYR A 99 -0.22 2.17 -6.03
CA TYR A 99 -1.00 1.68 -4.92
C TYR A 99 -1.52 0.29 -5.32
N ASN A 100 -0.89 -0.75 -4.80
CA ASN A 100 -1.43 -2.11 -4.87
C ASN A 100 -2.59 -2.20 -3.88
N ILE A 101 -3.77 -1.82 -4.34
CA ILE A 101 -4.98 -1.89 -3.51
C ILE A 101 -5.71 -3.15 -3.95
N SER A 102 -5.70 -4.11 -3.05
CA SER A 102 -6.45 -5.34 -3.19
C SER A 102 -7.56 -5.32 -2.15
N GLY A 103 -8.76 -5.65 -2.58
CA GLY A 103 -9.97 -5.54 -1.76
C GLY A 103 -11.12 -4.93 -2.56
N PRO A 104 -12.35 -5.44 -2.40
CA PRO A 104 -13.55 -4.77 -2.89
C PRO A 104 -13.67 -3.38 -2.24
N ASN A 105 -14.13 -2.38 -2.99
CA ASN A 105 -14.20 -0.96 -2.56
C ASN A 105 -12.84 -0.27 -2.28
N ALA A 106 -11.73 -0.83 -2.77
CA ALA A 106 -10.45 -0.13 -2.91
C ALA A 106 -10.62 1.18 -3.71
N ARG A 107 -10.46 2.35 -3.06
CA ARG A 107 -10.59 3.67 -3.72
C ARG A 107 -9.32 4.50 -3.51
N VAL A 108 -8.78 5.05 -4.60
CA VAL A 108 -7.78 6.13 -4.55
C VAL A 108 -8.42 7.40 -5.02
N ASN A 109 -8.58 8.34 -4.09
CA ASN A 109 -9.01 9.68 -4.42
C ASN A 109 -7.78 10.59 -4.38
N ASN A 110 -7.10 10.74 -5.52
CA ASN A 110 -6.01 11.72 -5.63
C ASN A 110 -6.57 13.06 -6.11
N HIS A 111 -6.75 14.01 -5.19
CA HIS A 111 -7.26 15.37 -5.44
C HIS A 111 -8.62 15.48 -6.16
N SER A 112 -9.47 14.44 -6.08
CA SER A 112 -10.83 14.48 -6.62
C SER A 112 -11.83 13.92 -5.61
N THR A 113 -13.03 14.51 -5.57
CA THR A 113 -14.18 13.93 -4.88
C THR A 113 -14.84 12.96 -5.85
N ASP A 114 -14.51 11.69 -5.70
CA ASP A 114 -15.08 10.61 -6.52
C ASP A 114 -16.57 10.40 -6.20
N ASN A 115 -17.44 10.73 -7.17
CA ASN A 115 -18.88 10.50 -7.11
C ASN A 115 -19.29 9.18 -7.79
N SER A 116 -18.34 8.32 -8.15
CA SER A 116 -18.69 7.03 -8.75
C SER A 116 -19.27 6.07 -7.70
N VAL A 117 -20.25 5.27 -8.10
CA VAL A 117 -20.78 4.16 -7.31
C VAL A 117 -20.17 2.91 -7.88
N ASN A 118 -19.25 2.28 -7.15
CA ASN A 118 -18.69 0.99 -7.56
C ASN A 118 -19.79 -0.06 -7.35
N THR A 119 -20.36 -0.56 -8.44
CA THR A 119 -21.38 -1.62 -8.37
C THR A 119 -20.66 -2.96 -8.36
N VAL A 120 -20.24 -3.38 -7.17
CA VAL A 120 -19.96 -4.80 -6.92
C VAL A 120 -21.32 -5.49 -7.04
N ASN A 121 -21.45 -6.43 -7.98
CA ASN A 121 -22.70 -7.19 -8.21
C ASN A 121 -22.91 -8.22 -7.08
N ILE A 122 -22.95 -7.74 -5.84
CA ILE A 122 -23.46 -8.47 -4.70
C ILE A 122 -24.97 -8.53 -4.90
N ASN A 123 -25.57 -9.70 -4.69
CA ASN A 123 -27.02 -9.82 -4.65
C ASN A 123 -27.57 -8.72 -3.70
N PRO A 124 -28.46 -7.82 -4.14
CA PRO A 124 -28.94 -6.71 -3.33
C PRO A 124 -29.51 -7.17 -1.97
N ASP A 125 -30.12 -8.35 -1.93
CA ASP A 125 -30.64 -8.94 -0.71
C ASP A 125 -29.51 -9.29 0.27
N VAL A 126 -28.36 -9.78 -0.23
CA VAL A 126 -27.16 -10.07 0.58
C VAL A 126 -26.58 -8.79 1.14
N ALA A 127 -26.45 -7.74 0.32
CA ALA A 127 -25.94 -6.44 0.77
C ALA A 127 -26.84 -5.83 1.86
N GLU A 128 -28.16 -5.94 1.72
CA GLU A 128 -29.11 -5.51 2.74
C GLU A 128 -28.94 -6.29 4.05
N HIS A 129 -28.80 -7.62 3.99
CA HIS A 129 -28.62 -8.44 5.18
C HIS A 129 -27.27 -8.22 5.86
N ILE A 130 -26.21 -7.90 5.12
CA ILE A 130 -24.91 -7.48 5.68
C ILE A 130 -25.07 -6.12 6.41
N SER A 131 -25.79 -5.17 5.81
CA SER A 131 -26.11 -3.88 6.47
C SER A 131 -26.87 -4.09 7.79
N MET A 132 -27.90 -4.95 7.78
CA MET A 132 -28.64 -5.32 8.99
C MET A 132 -27.74 -5.97 10.04
N LEU A 133 -26.82 -6.85 9.62
CA LEU A 133 -25.86 -7.48 10.53
C LEU A 133 -24.97 -6.45 11.23
N ARG A 134 -24.45 -5.46 10.49
CA ARG A 134 -23.64 -4.36 11.06
C ARG A 134 -24.42 -3.52 12.06
N GLN A 135 -25.67 -3.19 11.74
CA GLN A 135 -26.53 -2.43 12.64
C GLN A 135 -26.79 -3.20 13.94
N GLU A 136 -27.02 -4.50 13.83
CA GLU A 136 -27.29 -5.36 14.98
C GLU A 136 -26.06 -5.53 15.88
N VAL A 137 -24.87 -5.68 15.29
CA VAL A 137 -23.59 -5.69 16.02
C VAL A 137 -23.41 -4.37 16.80
N LYS A 138 -23.63 -3.22 16.16
CA LYS A 138 -23.54 -1.90 16.81
C LYS A 138 -24.58 -1.71 17.92
N ARG A 139 -25.76 -2.30 17.77
CA ARG A 139 -26.85 -2.23 18.75
C ARG A 139 -26.56 -3.08 19.99
N LEU A 140 -25.96 -4.25 19.81
CA LEU A 140 -25.77 -5.24 20.87
C LEU A 140 -24.46 -5.06 21.66
N LEU A 141 -23.42 -4.54 21.02
CA LEU A 141 -22.09 -4.42 21.62
C LEU A 141 -21.78 -3.00 22.11
N PRO A 142 -21.07 -2.84 23.23
CA PRO A 142 -20.49 -1.56 23.65
C PRO A 142 -19.36 -1.13 22.69
N GLN A 143 -19.09 0.17 22.59
CA GLN A 143 -18.14 0.75 21.60
C GLN A 143 -16.77 0.04 21.55
N GLN A 144 -16.24 -0.40 22.69
CA GLN A 144 -14.95 -1.10 22.79
C GLN A 144 -14.93 -2.46 22.05
N ASP A 145 -16.08 -3.15 21.99
CA ASP A 145 -16.20 -4.48 21.40
C ASP A 145 -16.83 -4.43 19.99
N GLN A 146 -17.30 -3.26 19.56
CA GLN A 146 -17.90 -3.06 18.23
C GLN A 146 -16.87 -3.24 17.13
N GLN A 147 -15.67 -2.65 17.28
CA GLN A 147 -14.68 -2.64 16.21
C GLN A 147 -14.23 -4.06 15.81
N PRO A 148 -13.85 -4.96 16.74
CA PRO A 148 -13.51 -6.33 16.40
C PRO A 148 -14.68 -7.11 15.75
N ALA A 149 -15.91 -6.90 16.21
CA ALA A 149 -17.07 -7.57 15.64
C ALA A 149 -17.42 -7.04 14.24
N LEU A 150 -17.23 -5.75 13.99
CA LEU A 150 -17.42 -5.16 12.66
C LEU A 150 -16.37 -5.65 11.66
N GLU A 151 -15.13 -5.88 12.09
CA GLU A 151 -14.09 -6.51 11.26
C GLU A 151 -14.48 -7.94 10.85
N VAL A 152 -15.14 -8.70 11.74
CA VAL A 152 -15.70 -10.01 11.38
C VAL A 152 -16.82 -9.88 10.34
N VAL A 153 -17.67 -8.86 10.44
CA VAL A 153 -18.70 -8.58 9.43
C VAL A 153 -18.08 -8.16 8.08
N ASP A 154 -17.00 -7.36 8.10
CA ASP A 154 -16.22 -7.01 6.89
C ASP A 154 -15.67 -8.28 6.22
N ALA A 155 -15.14 -9.21 7.00
CA ALA A 155 -14.63 -10.48 6.48
C ALA A 155 -15.75 -11.36 5.88
N ILE A 156 -16.96 -11.33 6.44
CA ILE A 156 -18.14 -12.01 5.87
C ILE A 156 -18.50 -11.37 4.52
N GLU A 157 -18.59 -10.04 4.44
CA GLU A 157 -18.87 -9.34 3.20
C GLU A 157 -17.84 -9.66 2.11
N SER A 158 -16.55 -9.63 2.46
CA SER A 158 -15.47 -9.99 1.55
C SER A 158 -15.59 -11.42 1.00
N GLN A 159 -16.17 -12.36 1.76
CA GLN A 159 -16.46 -13.69 1.22
C GLN A 159 -17.49 -13.63 0.10
N PHE A 160 -18.57 -12.85 0.23
CA PHE A 160 -19.59 -12.69 -0.82
C PHE A 160 -19.09 -11.94 -2.06
N GLU A 161 -18.07 -11.11 -1.89
CA GLU A 161 -17.42 -10.38 -2.99
C GLU A 161 -16.34 -11.21 -3.70
N SER A 162 -15.91 -12.32 -3.10
CA SER A 162 -14.96 -13.27 -3.70
C SER A 162 -15.58 -14.01 -4.90
N SER A 163 -14.76 -14.32 -5.90
CA SER A 163 -15.16 -15.18 -7.03
C SER A 163 -15.48 -16.62 -6.60
N THR A 164 -15.00 -17.05 -5.43
CA THR A 164 -15.24 -18.37 -4.84
C THR A 164 -15.56 -18.22 -3.35
N PRO A 165 -16.78 -17.80 -2.98
CA PRO A 165 -17.18 -17.67 -1.58
C PRO A 165 -17.13 -19.02 -0.85
N SER A 166 -16.62 -19.06 0.38
CA SER A 166 -16.60 -20.28 1.20
C SER A 166 -17.67 -20.27 2.28
N LYS A 167 -18.68 -21.14 2.13
CA LYS A 167 -19.75 -21.34 3.12
C LYS A 167 -19.21 -21.76 4.49
N VAL A 168 -18.14 -22.55 4.53
CA VAL A 168 -17.49 -22.97 5.79
C VAL A 168 -16.87 -21.76 6.50
N VAL A 169 -16.19 -20.89 5.75
CA VAL A 169 -15.57 -19.68 6.30
C VAL A 169 -16.65 -18.73 6.83
N VAL A 170 -17.71 -18.47 6.05
CA VAL A 170 -18.82 -17.60 6.47
C VAL A 170 -19.50 -18.15 7.72
N LYS A 171 -19.73 -19.47 7.81
CA LYS A 171 -20.30 -20.08 9.02
C LYS A 171 -19.41 -19.88 10.25
N THR A 172 -18.09 -20.03 10.11
CA THR A 172 -17.14 -19.81 11.19
C THR A 172 -17.12 -18.35 11.63
N LEU A 173 -17.10 -17.42 10.68
CA LEU A 173 -17.13 -15.98 10.98
C LEU A 173 -18.44 -15.57 11.67
N LEU A 174 -19.58 -16.07 11.22
CA LEU A 174 -20.87 -15.86 11.89
C LEU A 174 -20.87 -16.41 13.33
N GLY A 175 -20.16 -17.51 13.58
CA GLY A 175 -19.99 -18.07 14.93
C GLY A 175 -19.09 -17.25 15.85
N ALA A 176 -18.28 -16.34 15.31
CA ALA A 176 -17.43 -15.43 16.08
C ALA A 176 -18.16 -14.15 16.53
N LEU A 177 -19.33 -13.86 15.95
CA LEU A 177 -20.19 -12.76 16.37
C LEU A 177 -20.93 -13.11 17.68
N PRO A 178 -21.34 -12.09 18.47
CA PRO A 178 -22.10 -12.33 19.69
C PRO A 178 -23.38 -13.13 19.41
N SER A 179 -23.67 -14.08 20.29
CA SER A 179 -24.86 -14.93 20.17
C SER A 179 -26.13 -14.12 20.42
N ALA A 180 -26.82 -13.74 19.35
CA ALA A 180 -28.12 -13.10 19.40
C ALA A 180 -29.05 -13.70 18.34
N GLY A 181 -30.35 -13.83 18.66
CA GLY A 181 -31.32 -14.45 17.76
C GLY A 181 -31.48 -13.70 16.43
N SER A 182 -31.34 -12.38 16.46
CA SER A 182 -31.30 -11.50 15.29
C SER A 182 -30.09 -11.79 14.39
N ILE A 183 -28.89 -11.85 14.97
CA ILE A 183 -27.64 -12.21 14.26
C ILE A 183 -27.74 -13.61 13.67
N ALA A 184 -28.28 -14.58 14.41
CA ALA A 184 -28.45 -15.95 13.92
C ALA A 184 -29.44 -16.04 12.73
N SER A 185 -30.51 -15.24 12.76
CA SER A 185 -31.50 -15.19 11.67
C SER A 185 -30.89 -14.60 10.40
N ILE A 186 -30.17 -13.48 10.52
CA ILE A 186 -29.45 -12.85 9.42
C ILE A 186 -28.36 -13.79 8.88
N GLY A 187 -27.59 -14.43 9.76
CA GLY A 187 -26.56 -15.40 9.38
C GLY A 187 -27.11 -16.60 8.63
N SER A 188 -28.32 -17.07 8.99
CA SER A 188 -28.98 -18.17 8.28
C SER A 188 -29.35 -17.80 6.84
N PHE A 189 -29.81 -16.57 6.62
CA PHE A 189 -30.05 -16.04 5.27
C PHE A 189 -28.75 -15.94 4.47
N LEU A 190 -27.69 -15.39 5.05
CA LEU A 190 -26.39 -15.28 4.37
C LEU A 190 -25.86 -16.66 3.97
N LEU A 191 -25.99 -17.66 4.84
CA LEU A 191 -25.57 -19.03 4.54
C LEU A 191 -26.41 -19.71 3.45
N SER A 192 -27.69 -19.35 3.28
CA SER A 192 -28.52 -19.89 2.19
C SER A 192 -28.19 -19.24 0.85
N ALA A 193 -27.80 -17.96 0.84
CA ALA A 193 -27.36 -17.25 -0.36
C ALA A 193 -26.08 -17.84 -1.00
N LEU A 194 -25.26 -18.56 -0.22
CA LEU A 194 -24.05 -19.26 -0.69
C LEU A 194 -24.29 -20.69 -1.20
N GLY A 195 -25.54 -21.13 -1.24
CA GLY A 195 -25.94 -22.45 -1.72
C GLY A 195 -26.92 -23.14 -0.79
N GLY A 196 -28.10 -23.46 -1.35
CA GLY A 196 -28.95 -24.56 -0.91
C GLY A 196 -28.36 -25.91 -1.32
#